data_AF-A0A929E348-F1
#
_entry.id   AF-A0A929E348-F1
#
_cell.length_a   1.000
_cell.length_b   1.000
_cell.length_c   1.000
_cell.angle_alpha   90.00
_cell.angle_beta   90.00
_cell.angle_gamma   90.00
#
_symmetry.space_group_name_H-M   'P 1'
#
loop_
_entity.id
_entity.type
_entity.pdbx_description
1 polymer ?
#
loop_
_entity_poly.entity_id
_entity_poly.type
_entity_poly.pdbx_seq_one_letter_code
_entity_poly.pdbx_strand_id
1 'polypeptide(L)' 'MENGRRWYVYICDRQGRLYTGITTELEHRMRQHKGKLLYSEPFEDKRLAARREKEIKGWRRDKKLELIKGSG' A
#
# COMPACT_ATOMS: atom_id res chain seq x y z
N MET A 1 -19.66 -13.78 12.75
CA MET A 1 -19.58 -12.52 11.98
C MET A 1 -18.41 -12.67 11.03
N GLU A 2 -18.67 -12.82 9.75
CA GLU A 2 -17.62 -13.07 8.75
C GLU A 2 -16.74 -11.82 8.67
N ASN A 3 -15.51 -11.92 9.20
CA ASN A 3 -14.47 -10.92 8.99
C ASN A 3 -14.18 -10.88 7.49
N GLY A 4 -14.88 -10.03 6.74
CA GLY A 4 -14.60 -9.74 5.35
C GLY A 4 -13.17 -9.22 5.26
N ARG A 5 -12.22 -10.12 4.97
CA ARG A 5 -10.79 -9.80 4.90
C ARG A 5 -10.57 -8.85 3.72
N ARG A 6 -10.50 -7.56 4.03
CA ARG A 6 -10.15 -6.52 3.06
C ARG A 6 -8.66 -6.60 2.73
N TRP A 7 -8.35 -6.41 1.46
CA TRP A 7 -6.99 -6.30 0.98
C TRP A 7 -6.60 -4.83 0.94
N TYR A 8 -5.41 -4.51 1.43
CA TYR A 8 -4.89 -3.15 1.42
C TYR A 8 -3.73 -3.08 0.47
N VAL A 9 -3.76 -2.12 -0.46
CA VAL A 9 -2.58 -1.68 -1.19
C VAL A 9 -1.90 -0.63 -0.34
N TYR A 10 -0.58 -0.68 -0.22
CA TYR A 10 0.15 0.28 0.58
C TYR A 10 1.41 0.77 -0.09
N ILE A 11 1.79 2.00 0.26
CA ILE A 11 3.12 2.53 0.00
C ILE A 11 3.76 2.85 1.35
N CYS A 12 4.96 2.33 1.57
CA CYS A 12 5.76 2.67 2.74
C CYS A 12 7.14 3.17 2.35
N ASP A 13 7.69 4.07 3.15
CA ASP A 13 9.10 4.43 3.10
C ASP A 13 9.89 3.50 4.02
N ARG A 14 10.93 2.89 3.45
CA ARG A 14 11.93 2.13 4.19
C ARG A 14 13.29 2.69 3.82
N GLN A 15 13.83 3.56 4.69
CA GLN A 15 15.15 4.17 4.53
C GLN A 15 15.27 4.91 3.18
N GLY A 16 14.27 5.72 2.81
CA GLY A 16 14.25 6.51 1.57
C GLY A 16 13.78 5.76 0.31
N ARG A 17 13.63 4.43 0.39
CA ARG A 17 13.06 3.62 -0.68
C ARG A 17 11.55 3.45 -0.47
N LEU A 18 10.77 3.84 -1.49
CA LEU A 18 9.34 3.59 -1.52
C LEU A 18 9.09 2.14 -1.93
N TYR A 19 8.44 1.40 -1.05
CA TYR A 19 7.95 0.05 -1.30
C TYR A 19 6.45 0.10 -1.54
N THR A 20 6.00 -0.68 -2.51
CA THR A 20 4.58 -0.85 -2.83
C THR A 20 4.24 -2.33 -2.72
N GLY A 21 3.17 -2.66 -2.01
CA GLY A 21 2.72 -4.03 -1.85
C GLY A 21 1.25 -4.12 -1.46
N ILE A 22 0.74 -5.34 -1.35
CA ILE A 22 -0.60 -5.63 -0.85
C ILE A 22 -0.54 -6.48 0.42
N THR A 23 -1.48 -6.28 1.34
CA THR A 23 -1.59 -7.08 2.56
C THR A 23 -2.99 -6.99 3.16
N THR A 24 -3.40 -8.01 3.90
CA THR A 24 -4.59 -7.97 4.76
C THR A 24 -4.26 -7.46 6.17
N GLU A 25 -2.97 -7.33 6.52
CA GLU A 25 -2.48 -7.02 7.87
C GLU A 25 -1.41 -5.93 7.81
N LEU A 26 -1.86 -4.70 7.55
CA LEU A 26 -1.00 -3.53 7.31
C LEU A 26 -0.09 -3.21 8.51
N GLU A 27 -0.66 -3.11 9.71
CA GLU A 27 0.06 -2.74 10.93
C GLU A 27 1.16 -3.75 11.27
N HIS A 28 0.86 -5.04 11.14
CA HIS A 28 1.83 -6.10 11.39
C HIS A 28 3.03 -5.99 10.43
N ARG A 29 2.76 -5.73 9.14
CA ARG A 29 3.79 -5.53 8.12
C ARG A 29 4.66 -4.30 8.40
N MET A 30 4.06 -3.16 8.75
CA MET A 30 4.82 -1.94 9.03
C MET A 30 5.76 -2.12 10.22
N ARG A 31 5.27 -2.75 11.29
CA ARG A 31 6.05 -3.06 12.49
C ARG A 31 7.22 -4.01 12.19
N GLN A 32 6.99 -5.08 11.43
CA GLN A 32 8.03 -6.03 11.05
C GLN A 32 9.13 -5.40 10.20
N HIS A 33 8.76 -4.57 9.22
CA HIS A 33 9.69 -4.00 8.26
C HIS A 33 10.32 -2.67 8.70
N LYS A 34 9.91 -2.14 9.86
CA LYS A 34 10.26 -0.80 10.37
C LYS A 34 10.07 0.27 9.30
N GLY A 35 9.00 0.13 8.51
CA GLY A 35 8.66 1.04 7.43
C GLY A 35 7.67 2.10 7.91
N LYS A 36 7.81 3.33 7.43
CA LYS A 36 6.81 4.38 7.65
C LYS A 36 5.71 4.23 6.61
N LEU A 37 4.49 3.94 7.03
CA LEU A 37 3.34 3.95 6.15
C LEU A 37 3.13 5.38 5.63
N LEU A 38 3.06 5.52 4.30
CA LEU A 38 2.78 6.80 3.66
C LEU A 38 1.41 6.83 2.97
N TYR A 39 0.91 5.66 2.56
CA TYR A 39 -0.37 5.53 1.88
C TYR A 39 -0.94 4.13 2.08
N SER A 40 -2.26 4.04 2.21
CA SER A 40 -2.99 2.77 2.22
C SER A 40 -4.37 2.94 1.60
N GLU A 41 -4.77 2.00 0.73
CA GLU A 41 -6.07 1.99 0.06
C GLU A 41 -6.72 0.60 0.23
N PRO A 42 -7.95 0.53 0.79
CA PRO A 42 -8.66 -0.73 0.99
C PRO A 42 -9.34 -1.22 -0.30
N PHE A 43 -9.42 -2.54 -0.44
CA PHE A 43 -10.06 -3.25 -1.54
C PHE A 43 -10.83 -4.45 -0.99
N GLU A 44 -11.95 -4.75 -1.63
CA GLU A 44 -12.79 -5.92 -1.33
C GLU A 44 -12.12 -7.24 -1.76
N ASP A 45 -11.32 -7.22 -2.82
CA ASP A 45 -10.75 -8.42 -3.43
C ASP A 45 -9.24 -8.31 -3.69
N LYS A 46 -8.54 -9.43 -3.55
CA LYS A 46 -7.09 -9.54 -3.80
C LYS A 46 -6.72 -9.13 -5.22
N ARG A 47 -7.54 -9.48 -6.21
CA ARG A 47 -7.28 -9.18 -7.63
C ARG A 47 -7.33 -7.69 -7.89
N LEU A 48 -8.28 -6.97 -7.27
CA LEU A 48 -8.38 -5.52 -7.38
C LEU A 48 -7.15 -4.86 -6.74
N ALA A 49 -6.77 -5.29 -5.54
CA ALA A 49 -5.56 -4.82 -4.88
C ALA A 49 -4.29 -5.09 -5.71
N ALA A 50 -4.15 -6.30 -6.27
CA ALA A 50 -3.00 -6.67 -7.10
C ALA A 50 -2.93 -5.87 -8.41
N ARG A 51 -4.08 -5.58 -9.04
CA ARG A 51 -4.13 -4.72 -10.23
C ARG A 51 -3.63 -3.33 -9.90
N ARG A 52 -4.15 -2.74 -8.81
CA ARG A 52 -3.73 -1.42 -8.33
C ARG A 52 -2.26 -1.37 -7.95
N GLU A 53 -1.76 -2.40 -7.29
CA GLU A 53 -0.34 -2.53 -6.95
C GLU A 53 0.54 -2.55 -8.19
N LYS A 54 0.15 -3.29 -9.24
CA LYS A 54 0.85 -3.31 -10.53
C LYS A 54 0.84 -1.93 -11.21
N GLU A 55 -0.30 -1.24 -11.19
CA GLU A 55 -0.43 0.13 -11.69
C GLU A 55 0.54 1.07 -10.98
N ILE A 56 0.50 1.09 -9.64
CA ILE A 56 1.36 1.95 -8.82
C ILE A 56 2.82 1.58 -9.02
N LYS A 57 3.18 0.29 -9.08
CA LYS A 57 4.57 -0.15 -9.33
C LYS A 57 5.13 0.44 -10.63
N GLY A 58 4.32 0.51 -11.69
CA GLY A 58 4.69 1.11 -12.97
C GLY A 58 4.77 2.64 -12.98
N TRP A 59 4.29 3.33 -11.94
CA TRP A 59 4.36 4.78 -11.87
C TRP A 59 5.76 5.29 -11.54
N ARG A 60 6.10 6.46 -12.10
CA ARG A 60 7.28 7.23 -11.72
C ARG A 60 7.18 7.67 -10.26
N ARG A 61 8.33 7.97 -9.66
CA ARG A 61 8.45 8.42 -8.25
C ARG A 61 7.52 9.62 -7.98
N ASP A 62 7.48 10.61 -8.87
CA ASP A 62 6.68 11.83 -8.71
C ASP A 62 5.19 11.52 -8.56
N LYS A 63 4.64 10.71 -9.46
CA LYS A 63 3.23 10.30 -9.41
C LYS A 63 2.88 9.51 -8.14
N LYS A 64 3.81 8.72 -7.61
CA LYS A 64 3.64 8.05 -6.30
C LYS A 64 3.59 9.06 -5.16
N LEU A 65 4.45 10.08 -5.19
CA LEU A 65 4.47 11.14 -4.19
C LEU A 65 3.21 12.01 -4.26
N GLU A 66 2.68 12.27 -5.45
CA GLU A 66 1.39 12.95 -5.61
C GLU A 66 0.24 12.14 -5.00
N LEU A 67 0.20 10.83 -5.24
CA LEU A 67 -0.79 9.94 -4.61
C LEU A 67 -0.69 10.02 -3.08
N ILE A 68 0.52 9.94 -2.53
CA ILE A 68 0.76 10.04 -1.08
C ILE A 68 0.30 11.40 -0.54
N LYS A 69 0.66 12.50 -1.22
CA LYS A 69 0.28 13.86 -0.80
C LYS A 69 -1.22 14.10 -0.85
N GLY A 70 -1.92 13.55 -1.84
CA GLY A 70 -3.37 13.70 -1.99
C GLY A 70 -4.20 12.80 -1.05
N SER A 71 -3.54 11.96 -0.25
CA SER A 71 -4.18 11.03 0.69
C SER A 71 -4.04 11.46 2.16
N GLY A 72 -3.50 12.65 2.40
CA GLY A 72 -3.32 13.27 3.71
C GLY A 72 -4.33 14.38 3.97
#